data_AF-A0A3N9N1A0-F1
#
_entry.id   AF-A0A3N9N1A0-F1
#
_cell.length_a   1.000
_cell.length_b   1.000
_cell.length_c   1.000
_cell.angle_alpha   90.00
_cell.angle_beta   90.00
_cell.angle_gamma   90.00
#
_symmetry.space_group_name_H-M   'P 1'
#
loop_
_entity.id
_entity.type
_entity.pdbx_description
1 polymer ?
#
loop_
_entity_poly.entity_id
_entity_poly.type
_entity_poly.pdbx_seq_one_letter_code
_entity_poly.pdbx_strand_id
1 'polypeptide(L)'
;MKQKKPIIRRRWILFGLAVYTLLREGFFAYQHYRMSDLPKDSILIPPMISEIEPPMRPGLNGIWIMGAPVKTLYFEVNPYHAGSRSLQWNELPPNTRVKINCYVDPSGNLLIDSYEIEGHPAAGNHIIETLRTWKYRNLKTGEINFDFKLPSRREKLTIYTKLRRKASIPDSLEIFDGRLYNIDGIEDNELKIEKM
;
A
#
# COMPACT_ATOMS: atom_id res chain seq x y z
N MET A 1 -85.36 21.20 -18.50
CA MET A 1 -84.85 19.81 -18.70
C MET A 1 -83.35 19.88 -19.01
N LYS A 2 -82.50 19.26 -18.17
CA LYS A 2 -81.03 19.25 -18.36
C LYS A 2 -80.67 18.57 -19.69
N GLN A 3 -80.00 19.29 -20.59
CA GLN A 3 -79.45 18.72 -21.83
C GLN A 3 -78.54 17.55 -21.47
N LYS A 4 -78.98 16.33 -21.76
CA LYS A 4 -78.18 15.11 -21.65
C LYS A 4 -77.05 15.19 -22.67
N LYS A 5 -75.92 15.82 -22.29
CA LYS A 5 -74.69 15.83 -23.09
C LYS A 5 -74.28 14.38 -23.37
N PRO A 6 -73.97 14.06 -24.64
CA PRO A 6 -74.14 12.71 -25.15
C PRO A 6 -73.10 11.78 -24.53
N ILE A 7 -73.58 10.85 -23.69
CA ILE A 7 -72.84 9.70 -23.12
C ILE A 7 -72.00 9.00 -24.22
N ILE A 8 -72.48 9.08 -25.45
CA ILE A 8 -71.86 8.57 -26.67
C ILE A 8 -70.42 9.07 -26.82
N ARG A 9 -70.10 10.37 -26.64
CA ARG A 9 -68.71 10.88 -26.84
C ARG A 9 -67.69 10.32 -25.83
N ARG A 10 -68.08 10.14 -24.57
CA ARG A 10 -67.20 9.52 -23.55
C ARG A 10 -66.96 8.03 -23.83
N ARG A 11 -67.98 7.34 -24.36
CA ARG A 11 -67.85 5.93 -24.75
C ARG A 11 -66.86 5.75 -25.89
N TRP A 12 -66.85 6.63 -26.90
CA TRP A 12 -65.88 6.58 -27.99
C TRP A 12 -64.44 6.85 -27.54
N ILE A 13 -64.23 7.76 -26.60
CA ILE A 13 -62.89 8.03 -26.02
C ILE A 13 -62.40 6.83 -25.20
N LEU A 14 -63.27 6.27 -24.34
CA LEU A 14 -62.93 5.08 -23.55
C LEU A 14 -62.69 3.85 -24.44
N PHE A 15 -63.47 3.70 -25.50
CA PHE A 15 -63.26 2.64 -26.49
C PHE A 15 -61.94 2.83 -27.24
N GLY A 16 -61.62 4.05 -27.68
CA GLY A 16 -60.35 4.36 -28.32
C GLY A 16 -59.15 4.08 -27.42
N LEU A 17 -59.25 4.41 -26.12
CA LEU A 17 -58.22 4.12 -25.13
C LEU A 17 -58.04 2.60 -24.94
N ALA A 18 -59.14 1.85 -24.84
CA ALA A 18 -59.11 0.40 -24.68
C ALA A 18 -58.47 -0.28 -25.90
N VAL A 19 -58.82 0.17 -27.11
CA VAL A 19 -58.23 -0.33 -28.36
C VAL A 19 -56.73 -0.01 -28.42
N TYR A 20 -56.32 1.20 -28.05
CA TYR A 20 -54.90 1.57 -28.02
C TYR A 20 -54.11 0.71 -27.03
N THR A 21 -54.63 0.47 -25.82
CA THR A 21 -53.95 -0.41 -24.85
C THR A 21 -53.82 -1.84 -25.36
N LEU A 22 -54.86 -2.38 -26.01
CA LEU A 22 -54.82 -3.72 -26.59
C LEU A 22 -53.78 -3.84 -27.71
N LEU A 23 -53.72 -2.83 -28.59
CA LEU A 23 -52.72 -2.80 -29.67
C LEU A 23 -51.29 -2.68 -29.14
N ARG A 24 -51.09 -1.86 -28.09
CA ARG A 24 -49.78 -1.72 -27.43
C ARG A 24 -49.33 -3.03 -26.80
N GLU A 25 -50.17 -3.68 -26.01
CA GLU A 25 -49.83 -4.97 -25.39
C GLU A 25 -49.63 -6.06 -26.45
N GLY A 26 -50.44 -6.07 -27.50
CA GLY A 26 -50.26 -6.95 -28.66
C GLY A 26 -48.93 -6.71 -29.38
N PHE A 27 -48.49 -5.46 -29.51
CA PHE A 27 -47.20 -5.12 -30.09
C PHE A 27 -46.03 -5.59 -29.21
N PHE A 28 -46.11 -5.42 -27.88
CA PHE A 28 -45.11 -5.96 -26.96
C PHE A 28 -45.06 -7.49 -26.98
N ALA A 29 -46.22 -8.15 -26.99
CA ALA A 29 -46.31 -9.60 -27.11
C ALA A 29 -45.74 -10.09 -28.45
N TYR A 30 -46.01 -9.37 -29.55
CA TYR A 30 -45.45 -9.68 -30.86
C TYR A 30 -43.93 -9.51 -30.89
N GLN A 31 -43.40 -8.43 -30.30
CA GLN A 31 -41.95 -8.23 -30.17
C GLN A 31 -41.30 -9.32 -29.33
N HIS A 32 -41.93 -9.70 -28.21
CA HIS A 32 -41.44 -10.79 -27.36
C HIS A 32 -41.46 -12.13 -28.11
N TYR A 33 -42.54 -12.41 -28.83
CA TYR A 33 -42.66 -13.58 -29.70
C TYR A 33 -41.57 -13.62 -30.78
N ARG A 34 -41.31 -12.47 -31.42
CA ARG A 34 -40.23 -12.27 -32.40
C ARG A 34 -38.84 -12.50 -31.81
N MET A 35 -38.62 -12.15 -30.55
CA MET A 35 -37.37 -12.44 -29.84
C MET A 35 -37.26 -13.91 -29.39
N SER A 36 -38.39 -14.59 -29.12
CA SER A 36 -38.39 -16.02 -28.77
C SER A 36 -38.19 -16.95 -29.98
N ASP A 37 -38.47 -16.48 -31.20
CA ASP A 37 -38.19 -17.18 -32.45
C ASP A 37 -36.77 -16.92 -33.00
N LEU A 38 -35.96 -16.11 -32.31
CA LEU A 38 -34.51 -16.14 -32.54
C LEU A 38 -34.01 -17.49 -32.03
N PRO A 39 -33.22 -18.24 -32.82
CA PRO A 39 -32.63 -19.47 -32.34
C PRO A 39 -31.92 -19.15 -31.03
N LYS A 40 -32.19 -19.93 -29.98
CA LYS A 40 -31.31 -20.01 -28.82
C LYS A 40 -30.00 -20.60 -29.34
N ASP A 41 -29.20 -19.77 -30.00
CA ASP A 41 -27.81 -20.07 -30.25
C ASP A 41 -27.21 -20.20 -28.88
N SER A 42 -27.04 -21.47 -28.52
CA SER A 42 -26.21 -21.93 -27.44
C SER A 42 -24.87 -21.23 -27.61
N ILE A 43 -24.67 -20.13 -26.89
CA ILE A 43 -23.33 -19.71 -26.52
C ILE A 43 -22.85 -20.81 -25.58
N LEU A 44 -22.33 -21.86 -26.20
CA LEU A 44 -21.52 -22.90 -25.60
C LEU A 44 -20.26 -22.18 -25.11
N ILE A 45 -20.32 -21.60 -23.91
CA ILE A 45 -19.09 -21.40 -23.14
C ILE A 45 -18.71 -22.81 -22.71
N PRO A 46 -17.59 -23.38 -23.20
CA PRO A 46 -17.22 -24.75 -22.90
C PRO A 46 -17.11 -24.93 -21.38
N PRO A 47 -17.80 -25.93 -20.78
CA PRO A 47 -17.57 -26.28 -19.40
C PRO A 47 -16.31 -27.14 -19.27
N MET A 48 -15.58 -26.78 -18.22
CA MET A 48 -14.58 -27.56 -17.49
C MET A 48 -13.28 -27.86 -18.20
N ILE A 49 -12.21 -27.27 -17.66
CA ILE A 49 -11.10 -28.08 -17.17
C ILE A 49 -10.69 -27.46 -15.82
N SER A 50 -10.92 -28.22 -14.74
CA SER A 50 -10.07 -28.21 -13.54
C SER A 50 -8.63 -27.96 -13.93
N GLU A 51 -7.93 -27.04 -13.24
CA GLU A 51 -6.47 -26.83 -13.30
C GLU A 51 -5.73 -27.76 -14.29
N ILE A 52 -5.69 -27.37 -15.57
CA ILE A 52 -4.56 -27.80 -16.38
C ILE A 52 -3.41 -26.97 -15.84
N GLU A 53 -2.58 -27.58 -15.00
CA GLU A 53 -1.22 -27.08 -14.83
C GLU A 53 -0.64 -26.89 -16.23
N PRO A 54 -0.22 -25.67 -16.61
CA PRO A 54 0.36 -25.44 -17.91
C PRO A 54 1.50 -26.45 -18.09
N PRO A 55 1.61 -27.15 -19.23
CA PRO A 55 2.70 -28.10 -19.42
C PRO A 55 3.99 -27.36 -19.07
N MET A 56 4.73 -27.90 -18.11
CA MET A 56 6.02 -27.33 -17.72
C MET A 56 6.81 -27.19 -19.02
N ARG A 57 7.01 -25.95 -19.47
CA ARG A 57 7.88 -25.69 -20.61
C ARG A 57 9.23 -26.28 -20.22
N PRO A 58 9.73 -27.32 -20.93
CA PRO A 58 11.06 -27.81 -20.66
C PRO A 58 12.02 -26.69 -21.07
N GLY A 59 12.55 -25.96 -20.09
CA GLY A 59 13.45 -24.84 -20.36
C GLY A 59 13.36 -23.65 -19.42
N LEU A 60 12.37 -23.58 -18.52
CA LEU A 60 12.36 -22.57 -17.46
C LEU A 60 12.21 -23.26 -16.10
N ASN A 61 13.31 -23.86 -15.65
CA ASN A 61 13.58 -24.02 -14.23
C ASN A 61 13.72 -22.61 -13.63
N GLY A 62 12.59 -21.91 -13.47
CA GLY A 62 12.53 -20.65 -12.76
C GLY A 62 12.73 -20.95 -11.28
N ILE A 63 13.85 -20.49 -10.73
CA ILE A 63 14.04 -20.46 -9.28
C ILE A 63 13.04 -19.44 -8.74
N TRP A 64 11.96 -19.91 -8.11
CA TRP A 64 11.05 -19.04 -7.39
C TRP A 64 11.72 -18.64 -6.08
N ILE A 65 12.37 -17.48 -6.09
CA ILE A 65 12.82 -16.84 -4.86
C ILE A 65 11.56 -16.27 -4.18
N MET A 66 10.91 -17.08 -3.35
CA MET A 66 9.86 -16.60 -2.45
C MET A 66 10.49 -15.72 -1.38
N GLY A 67 10.56 -14.41 -1.66
CA GLY A 67 10.82 -13.39 -0.66
C GLY A 67 9.54 -13.10 0.15
N ALA A 68 9.71 -12.61 1.38
CA ALA A 68 8.61 -12.14 2.20
C ALA A 68 7.72 -11.13 1.42
N PRO A 69 6.39 -11.09 1.67
CA PRO A 69 5.50 -10.18 0.97
C PRO A 69 6.02 -8.74 1.08
N VAL A 70 6.19 -8.08 -0.07
CA VAL A 70 6.62 -6.68 -0.14
C VAL A 70 5.51 -5.81 0.45
N LYS A 71 5.64 -5.51 1.74
CA LYS A 71 4.78 -4.54 2.42
C LYS A 71 5.11 -3.16 1.89
N THR A 72 4.09 -2.34 1.63
CA THR A 72 4.31 -0.98 1.15
C THR A 72 4.91 -0.13 2.28
N LEU A 73 6.21 0.17 2.20
CA LEU A 73 6.96 0.89 3.24
C LEU A 73 7.05 2.38 2.87
N TYR A 74 6.52 3.25 3.74
CA TYR A 74 6.44 4.70 3.50
C TYR A 74 7.34 5.54 4.41
N PHE A 75 8.24 4.88 5.14
CA PHE A 75 9.43 5.47 5.73
C PHE A 75 10.52 4.40 5.75
N GLU A 76 11.29 4.30 4.68
CA GLU A 76 12.40 3.37 4.54
C GLU A 76 13.64 4.16 4.14
N VAL A 77 14.81 3.78 4.67
CA VAL A 77 16.10 4.20 4.12
C VAL A 77 16.13 3.72 2.67
N ASN A 78 16.14 4.64 1.70
CA ASN A 78 16.04 4.31 0.29
C ASN A 78 17.19 3.37 -0.13
N PRO A 79 16.94 2.06 -0.36
CA PRO A 79 18.01 1.11 -0.65
C PRO A 79 18.60 1.31 -2.06
N TYR A 80 17.88 2.03 -2.92
CA TYR A 80 18.31 2.39 -4.27
C TYR A 80 19.10 3.70 -4.32
N HIS A 81 19.25 4.40 -3.19
CA HIS A 81 20.10 5.58 -3.15
C HIS A 81 21.56 5.16 -3.20
N ALA A 82 22.24 5.50 -4.30
CA ALA A 82 23.67 5.26 -4.46
C ALA A 82 24.44 5.81 -3.25
N GLY A 83 25.19 4.95 -2.57
CA GLY A 83 26.05 5.32 -1.45
C GLY A 83 25.46 5.15 -0.05
N SER A 84 24.19 4.75 0.11
CA SER A 84 23.66 4.37 1.43
C SER A 84 24.33 3.09 1.92
N ARG A 85 24.93 3.12 3.12
CA ARG A 85 25.64 1.98 3.71
C ARG A 85 24.81 1.36 4.83
N SER A 86 24.74 0.03 4.85
CA SER A 86 24.23 -0.69 6.02
C SER A 86 25.26 -0.66 7.14
N LEU A 87 24.80 -0.47 8.39
CA LEU A 87 25.66 -0.61 9.56
C LEU A 87 25.82 -2.10 9.89
N GLN A 88 27.05 -2.60 9.86
CA GLN A 88 27.35 -3.99 10.24
C GLN A 88 27.46 -4.10 11.75
N TRP A 89 26.36 -4.46 12.43
CA TRP A 89 26.30 -4.48 13.89
C TRP A 89 27.31 -5.44 14.52
N ASN A 90 27.50 -6.60 13.89
CA ASN A 90 28.36 -7.67 14.40
C ASN A 90 29.85 -7.34 14.32
N GLU A 91 30.24 -6.32 13.57
CA GLU A 91 31.63 -5.89 13.41
C GLU A 91 32.03 -4.83 14.42
N LEU A 92 31.07 -4.29 15.18
CA LEU A 92 31.32 -3.23 16.13
C LEU A 92 31.87 -3.78 17.46
N PRO A 93 32.84 -3.09 18.08
CA PRO A 93 33.42 -3.53 19.34
C PRO A 93 32.40 -3.46 20.50
N PRO A 94 32.44 -4.43 21.42
CA PRO A 94 31.55 -4.47 22.57
C PRO A 94 31.80 -3.31 23.53
N ASN A 95 30.85 -3.06 24.44
CA ASN A 95 30.86 -2.00 25.46
C ASN A 95 30.84 -0.57 24.89
N THR A 96 30.45 -0.42 23.63
CA THR A 96 30.25 0.88 22.99
C THR A 96 28.81 1.33 23.23
N ARG A 97 28.62 2.54 23.76
CA ARG A 97 27.31 3.19 23.77
C ARG A 97 27.37 4.46 22.94
N VAL A 98 26.39 4.63 22.07
CA VAL A 98 26.32 5.81 21.20
C VAL A 98 24.91 6.35 21.18
N LYS A 99 24.74 7.59 21.62
CA LYS A 99 23.47 8.32 21.47
C LYS A 99 23.64 9.37 20.38
N ILE A 100 22.71 9.41 19.44
CA ILE A 100 22.79 10.32 18.30
C ILE A 100 21.42 10.96 18.12
N ASN A 101 21.37 12.28 18.22
CA ASN A 101 20.19 13.07 17.91
C ASN A 101 20.33 13.59 16.49
N CYS A 102 19.32 13.28 15.68
CA CYS A 102 19.30 13.60 14.26
C CYS A 102 17.98 14.25 13.86
N TYR A 103 17.97 14.92 12.71
CA TYR A 103 16.78 15.45 12.06
C TYR A 103 16.73 15.04 10.59
N VAL A 104 15.54 14.71 10.08
CA VAL A 104 15.34 14.43 8.65
C VAL A 104 14.97 15.71 7.91
N ASP A 105 15.86 16.16 7.03
CA ASP A 105 15.70 17.40 6.28
C ASP A 105 14.57 17.33 5.21
N PRO A 106 14.22 18.46 4.57
CA PRO A 106 13.26 18.48 3.47
C PRO A 106 13.64 17.60 2.26
N SER A 107 14.91 17.25 2.08
CA SER A 107 15.40 16.39 0.99
C SER A 107 15.43 14.90 1.34
N GLY A 108 15.16 14.54 2.61
CA GLY A 108 15.23 13.18 3.14
C GLY A 108 16.60 12.79 3.69
N ASN A 109 17.58 13.70 3.76
CA ASN A 109 18.88 13.42 4.37
C ASN A 109 18.75 13.42 5.89
N LEU A 110 19.54 12.57 6.54
CA LEU A 110 19.70 12.57 7.99
C LEU A 110 20.81 13.56 8.39
N LEU A 111 20.43 14.63 9.08
CA LEU A 111 21.36 15.61 9.63
C LEU A 111 21.58 15.28 11.11
N ILE A 112 22.83 15.17 11.53
CA ILE A 112 23.19 14.91 12.93
C ILE A 112 23.33 16.25 13.64
N ASP A 113 22.56 16.43 14.71
CA ASP A 113 22.58 17.63 15.55
C ASP A 113 23.62 17.49 16.66
N SER A 114 23.53 16.40 17.43
CA SER A 114 24.45 16.11 18.54
C SER A 114 24.67 14.62 18.69
N TYR A 115 25.82 14.21 19.22
CA TYR A 115 26.09 12.83 19.57
C TYR A 115 26.91 12.71 20.85
N GLU A 116 26.72 11.60 21.55
CA GLU A 116 27.47 11.20 22.74
C GLU A 116 28.03 9.80 22.48
N ILE A 117 29.35 9.62 22.64
CA ILE A 117 30.02 8.33 22.48
C ILE A 117 30.69 7.96 23.80
N GLU A 118 30.37 6.78 24.30
CA GLU A 118 30.98 6.17 25.47
C GLU A 118 31.63 4.83 25.09
N GLY A 119 32.76 4.50 25.72
CA GLY A 119 33.47 3.24 25.52
C GLY A 119 34.47 3.27 24.35
N HIS A 120 33.99 3.25 23.10
CA HIS A 120 34.85 3.07 21.92
C HIS A 120 34.65 4.17 20.85
N PRO A 121 35.45 5.26 20.88
CA PRO A 121 35.32 6.40 19.96
C PRO A 121 35.31 6.03 18.47
N ALA A 122 36.17 5.09 18.04
CA ALA A 122 36.25 4.70 16.64
C ALA A 122 34.96 4.00 16.14
N ALA A 123 34.27 3.27 17.03
CA ALA A 123 33.01 2.61 16.70
C ALA A 123 31.88 3.63 16.62
N GLY A 124 31.86 4.59 17.55
CA GLY A 124 30.95 5.73 17.47
C GLY A 124 31.11 6.53 16.19
N ASN A 125 32.35 6.83 15.80
CA ASN A 125 32.65 7.50 14.53
C ASN A 125 32.17 6.68 13.32
N HIS A 126 32.39 5.36 13.33
CA HIS A 126 31.90 4.49 12.26
C HIS A 126 30.36 4.51 12.14
N ILE A 127 29.65 4.46 13.27
CA ILE A 127 28.18 4.57 13.31
C ILE A 127 27.74 5.92 12.73
N ILE A 128 28.36 7.02 13.19
CA ILE A 128 28.05 8.38 12.74
C ILE A 128 28.25 8.53 11.23
N GLU A 129 29.40 8.10 10.70
CA GLU A 129 29.68 8.18 9.26
C GLU A 129 28.71 7.32 8.45
N THR A 130 28.30 6.17 8.98
CA THR A 130 27.31 5.31 8.32
C THR A 130 25.93 5.98 8.29
N LEU A 131 25.47 6.53 9.41
CA LEU A 131 24.18 7.23 9.49
C LEU A 131 24.12 8.45 8.55
N ARG A 132 25.23 9.16 8.35
CA ARG A 132 25.31 10.27 7.38
C ARG A 132 25.03 9.85 5.95
N THR A 133 25.26 8.58 5.62
CA THR A 133 24.94 8.05 4.28
C THR A 133 23.47 7.72 4.09
N TRP A 134 22.69 7.66 5.19
CA TRP A 134 21.30 7.26 5.12
C TRP A 134 20.44 8.38 4.56
N LYS A 135 19.61 8.00 3.59
CA LYS A 135 18.64 8.89 2.98
C LYS A 135 17.26 8.26 3.03
N TYR A 136 16.34 8.95 3.69
CA TYR A 136 14.94 8.56 3.82
C TYR A 136 14.12 9.05 2.63
N ARG A 137 12.97 8.39 2.41
CA ARG A 137 11.97 8.91 1.48
C ARG A 137 11.46 10.28 1.93
N ASN A 138 11.31 11.18 0.97
CA ASN A 138 10.90 12.58 1.19
C ASN A 138 9.39 12.73 1.50
N LEU A 139 8.93 12.12 2.59
CA LEU A 139 7.50 12.11 2.98
C LEU A 139 7.28 12.58 4.43
N LYS A 140 8.26 12.33 5.30
CA LYS A 140 8.26 12.76 6.70
C LYS A 140 9.49 13.62 7.01
N THR A 141 9.38 14.43 8.05
CA THR A 141 10.45 15.30 8.58
C THR A 141 10.30 15.35 10.09
N GLY A 142 11.37 15.59 10.83
CA GLY A 142 11.34 15.58 12.30
C GLY A 142 12.60 14.98 12.90
N GLU A 143 12.59 14.91 14.23
CA GLU A 143 13.70 14.41 15.03
C GLU A 143 13.69 12.88 15.13
N ILE A 144 14.87 12.29 15.12
CA ILE A 144 15.12 10.88 15.39
C ILE A 144 16.31 10.77 16.34
N ASN A 145 16.14 10.09 17.47
CA ASN A 145 17.22 9.82 18.41
C ASN A 145 17.53 8.32 18.41
N PHE A 146 18.77 7.96 18.13
CA PHE A 146 19.27 6.59 18.18
C PHE A 146 20.09 6.38 19.46
N ASP A 147 19.77 5.38 20.28
CA ASP A 147 20.58 4.93 21.43
C ASP A 147 21.07 3.50 21.17
N PHE A 148 22.31 3.38 20.71
CA PHE A 148 23.00 2.12 20.44
C PHE A 148 23.69 1.64 21.72
N LYS A 149 23.43 0.39 22.12
CA LYS A 149 23.97 -0.23 23.34
C LYS A 149 24.64 -1.57 23.03
N LEU A 150 25.95 -1.55 22.79
CA LEU A 150 26.75 -2.75 22.58
C LEU A 150 27.33 -3.23 23.92
N PRO A 151 27.18 -4.49 24.39
CA PRO A 151 26.36 -5.63 23.97
C PRO A 151 25.25 -5.89 25.00
N SER A 152 24.14 -5.17 24.90
CA SER A 152 22.97 -5.40 25.75
C SER A 152 22.24 -6.68 25.31
N ARG A 153 22.00 -7.62 26.24
CA ARG A 153 21.32 -8.91 25.98
C ARG A 153 19.79 -8.79 25.78
N ARG A 154 19.21 -7.60 25.92
CA ARG A 154 17.75 -7.39 25.81
C ARG A 154 17.39 -6.34 24.76
N GLU A 155 18.02 -5.17 24.83
CA GLU A 155 17.73 -4.05 23.94
C GLU A 155 19.06 -3.50 23.40
N LYS A 156 19.37 -3.79 22.14
CA LYS A 156 20.60 -3.37 21.46
C LYS A 156 20.48 -1.97 20.86
N LEU A 157 19.29 -1.63 20.37
CA LEU A 157 19.01 -0.33 19.78
C LEU A 157 17.65 0.17 20.23
N THR A 158 17.63 1.40 20.74
CA THR A 158 16.39 2.15 20.97
C THR A 158 16.31 3.33 20.00
N ILE A 159 15.20 3.45 19.29
CA ILE A 159 14.93 4.57 18.38
C ILE A 159 13.74 5.37 18.92
N TYR A 160 13.98 6.63 19.22
CA TYR A 160 12.92 7.59 19.58
C TYR A 160 12.64 8.50 18.39
N THR A 161 11.37 8.70 18.07
CA THR A 161 10.99 9.48 16.87
C THR A 161 9.89 10.50 17.15
N LYS A 162 10.08 11.70 16.58
CA LYS A 162 9.07 12.77 16.46
C LYS A 162 8.83 13.13 14.99
N LEU A 163 8.81 12.12 14.13
CA LEU A 163 8.58 12.32 12.71
C LEU A 163 7.13 12.72 12.44
N ARG A 164 6.95 13.71 11.56
CA ARG A 164 5.66 14.20 11.09
C ARG A 164 5.60 14.18 9.56
N ARG A 165 4.39 14.00 9.02
CA ARG A 165 4.12 14.17 7.58
C ARG A 165 4.54 15.58 7.15
N LYS A 166 5.22 15.68 6.01
CA LYS A 166 5.55 16.98 5.40
C LYS A 166 4.27 17.66 4.93
N ALA A 167 4.14 18.96 5.18
CA ALA A 167 2.95 19.74 4.82
C ALA A 167 2.66 19.74 3.30
N SER A 168 3.67 19.52 2.46
CA SER A 168 3.53 19.44 1.01
C SER A 168 2.93 18.12 0.51
N ILE A 169 2.75 17.12 1.39
CA ILE A 169 2.24 15.81 1.01
C ILE A 169 0.73 15.74 1.28
N PRO A 170 -0.11 15.39 0.28
CA PRO A 170 -1.55 15.32 0.46
C PRO A 170 -1.97 14.33 1.55
N ASP A 171 -3.05 14.65 2.27
CA ASP A 171 -3.54 13.78 3.34
C ASP A 171 -4.10 12.45 2.85
N SER A 172 -4.55 12.41 1.60
CA SER A 172 -5.05 11.21 0.91
C SER A 172 -3.97 10.17 0.64
N LEU A 173 -2.69 10.54 0.66
CA LEU A 173 -1.58 9.60 0.50
C LEU A 173 -1.27 8.95 1.84
N GLU A 174 -1.65 7.70 2.06
CA GLU A 174 -1.32 6.97 3.29
C GLU A 174 0.20 6.88 3.53
N ILE A 175 0.66 7.23 4.74
CA ILE A 175 2.08 7.20 5.11
C ILE A 175 2.27 6.38 6.38
N PHE A 176 2.80 5.17 6.23
CA PHE A 176 3.14 4.25 7.31
C PHE A 176 4.58 4.43 7.82
N ASP A 177 4.87 3.92 9.02
CA ASP A 177 6.22 3.82 9.57
C ASP A 177 6.87 2.53 9.01
N GLY A 178 7.73 2.70 8.01
CA GLY A 178 8.48 1.60 7.42
C GLY A 178 9.76 1.29 8.20
N ARG A 179 10.72 0.65 7.53
CA ARG A 179 12.04 0.36 8.11
C ARG A 179 12.83 1.65 8.35
N LEU A 180 12.80 2.15 9.59
CA LEU A 180 13.46 3.39 10.04
C LEU A 180 15.00 3.30 10.04
N TYR A 181 15.60 2.13 9.82
CA TYR A 181 17.03 1.89 10.00
C TYR A 181 17.57 0.89 8.98
N ASN A 182 18.85 0.97 8.65
CA ASN A 182 19.51 -0.01 7.78
C ASN A 182 20.71 -0.62 8.51
N ILE A 183 20.44 -1.60 9.38
CA ILE A 183 21.43 -2.21 10.26
C ILE A 183 21.35 -3.72 10.10
N ASP A 184 22.48 -4.33 9.76
CA ASP A 184 22.61 -5.77 9.59
C ASP A 184 23.11 -6.39 10.90
N GLY A 185 22.53 -7.51 11.34
CA GLY A 185 22.95 -8.24 12.55
C GLY A 185 22.25 -7.84 13.86
N ILE A 186 21.20 -7.00 13.81
CA ILE A 186 20.26 -6.80 14.91
C ILE A 186 18.95 -7.53 14.59
N GLU A 187 18.47 -8.37 15.51
CA GLU A 187 17.16 -9.02 15.38
C GLU A 187 16.01 -8.08 15.82
N ASP A 188 14.80 -8.28 15.28
CA ASP A 188 13.63 -7.42 15.56
C ASP A 188 13.24 -7.38 17.05
N ASN A 189 13.50 -8.46 17.79
CA ASN A 189 13.28 -8.56 19.25
C ASN A 189 14.31 -7.77 20.09
N GLU A 190 15.43 -7.37 19.51
CA GLU A 190 16.49 -6.59 20.16
C GLU A 190 16.37 -5.09 19.87
N LEU A 191 15.38 -4.72 19.07
CA LEU A 191 15.04 -3.37 18.68
C LEU A 191 13.82 -2.87 19.46
N LYS A 192 13.91 -1.62 19.91
CA LYS A 192 12.76 -0.91 20.48
C LYS A 192 12.54 0.42 19.76
N ILE A 193 11.35 0.63 19.23
CA ILE A 193 10.95 1.89 18.60
C ILE A 193 9.88 2.54 19.47
N GLU A 194 10.12 3.78 19.90
CA GLU A 194 9.21 4.56 20.73
C GLU A 194 8.86 5.89 20.07
N LYS A 195 7.60 6.30 20.21
CA LYS A 195 7.14 7.64 19.82
C LYS A 195 7.24 8.55 21.02
N MET A 196 7.97 9.67 20.88
CA MET A 196 8.12 10.65 21.97
C MET A 196 6.91 11.57 22.10
#